data_AF-A0A225UF17-F1
#
_entry.id   AF-A0A225UF17-F1
#
_cell.length_a   1.000
_cell.length_b   1.000
_cell.length_c   1.000
_cell.angle_alpha   90.00
_cell.angle_beta   90.00
_cell.angle_gamma   90.00
#
_symmetry.space_group_name_H-M   'P 1'
#
loop_
_entity.id
_entity.type
_entity.pdbx_description
1 polymer ?
#
loop_
_entity_poly.entity_id
_entity_poly.type
_entity_poly.pdbx_seq_one_letter_code
_entity_poly.pdbx_strand_id
1 'polypeptide(L)'
;MTIRPFVTASSLDDFDEKASLSERTRWWERFQTLAFQGGWSDKMKVYELRLKFSKEFKVKYCKSKMSDSEKYYTMKQRKAETPLDFLYRLNAAADRADIRYKKSERRREQHVKRFTHRLADSQLKSILKSQRFKSMDDLEYVLKQRKMIGMMTAKTSGDESDSDERHVVFEDETLEIPPTQENVEPREALPENQGLGMTMEELTQHVLKVMENSGWNKPGHMAHQGKTHQSNGHPESPSQRPSL
;
A
#
# COMPACT_ATOMS: atom_id res chain seq x y z
N MET A 1 -22.96 15.86 19.98
CA MET A 1 -21.79 15.35 19.24
C MET A 1 -22.31 14.66 17.99
N THR A 2 -21.97 15.17 16.80
CA THR A 2 -22.40 14.55 15.53
C THR A 2 -21.39 13.46 15.16
N ILE A 3 -21.72 12.20 15.44
CA ILE A 3 -20.92 11.05 15.02
C ILE A 3 -21.09 10.93 13.50
N ARG A 4 -20.06 11.32 12.74
CA ARG A 4 -20.03 11.09 11.30
C ARG A 4 -19.82 9.60 11.06
N PRO A 5 -20.69 8.91 10.30
CA PRO A 5 -20.49 7.50 9.99
C PRO A 5 -19.16 7.34 9.24
N PHE A 6 -18.37 6.34 9.64
CA PHE A 6 -17.14 5.97 8.95
C PHE A 6 -17.53 5.35 7.60
N VAL A 7 -17.49 6.16 6.53
CA VAL A 7 -17.73 5.67 5.18
C VAL A 7 -16.47 4.97 4.71
N THR A 8 -16.53 3.64 4.56
CA THR A 8 -15.45 2.83 4.01
C THR A 8 -15.41 2.96 2.49
N ALA A 9 -14.22 3.06 1.91
CA ALA A 9 -13.96 3.05 0.46
C ALA A 9 -14.37 1.74 -0.24
N SER A 10 -14.97 0.79 0.49
CA SER A 10 -15.41 -0.51 0.00
C SER A 10 -16.57 -0.42 -0.99
N SER A 11 -17.30 0.69 -1.03
CA SER A 11 -18.42 0.92 -1.96
C SER A 11 -18.01 1.45 -3.33
N LEU A 12 -16.75 1.84 -3.52
CA LEU A 12 -16.25 2.35 -4.79
C LEU A 12 -15.66 1.20 -5.61
N ASP A 13 -16.08 1.04 -6.85
CA ASP A 13 -15.48 0.06 -7.76
C ASP A 13 -14.04 0.45 -8.14
N ASP A 14 -13.30 -0.48 -8.75
CA ASP A 14 -11.97 -0.18 -9.29
C ASP A 14 -12.08 0.82 -10.45
N PHE A 15 -11.06 1.65 -10.62
CA PHE A 15 -11.01 2.64 -11.70
C PHE A 15 -10.73 1.93 -13.02
N ASP A 16 -11.68 1.99 -13.95
CA ASP A 16 -11.50 1.49 -15.30
C ASP A 16 -11.05 2.63 -16.24
N GLU A 17 -9.78 2.60 -16.60
CA GLU A 17 -9.16 3.55 -17.54
C GLU A 17 -9.72 3.48 -18.97
N LYS A 18 -10.37 2.36 -19.33
CA LYS A 18 -10.94 2.11 -20.66
C LYS A 18 -12.43 2.43 -20.74
N ALA A 19 -13.08 2.68 -19.60
CA ALA A 19 -14.49 3.06 -19.55
C ALA A 19 -14.74 4.39 -20.29
N SER A 20 -16.01 4.64 -20.61
CA SER A 20 -16.40 5.90 -21.26
C SER A 20 -16.01 7.11 -20.41
N LEU A 21 -15.87 8.28 -21.05
CA LEU A 21 -15.49 9.50 -20.33
C LEU A 21 -16.48 9.83 -19.21
N SER A 22 -17.78 9.63 -19.43
CA SER A 22 -18.83 9.88 -18.43
C SER A 22 -18.69 8.95 -17.22
N GLU A 23 -18.40 7.67 -17.44
CA GLU A 23 -18.17 6.70 -16.37
C GLU A 23 -16.94 7.05 -15.53
N ARG A 24 -15.82 7.38 -16.17
CA ARG A 24 -14.60 7.82 -15.47
C ARG A 24 -14.79 9.11 -14.69
N THR A 25 -15.54 10.07 -15.25
CA THR A 25 -15.89 11.33 -14.56
C THR A 25 -16.75 11.07 -13.33
N ARG A 26 -17.81 10.26 -13.49
CA ARG A 26 -18.70 9.89 -12.39
C ARG A 26 -17.98 9.13 -11.28
N TRP A 27 -17.04 8.26 -11.65
CA TRP A 27 -16.19 7.55 -10.71
C TRP A 27 -15.35 8.53 -9.88
N TRP A 28 -14.71 9.50 -10.54
CA TRP A 28 -13.89 10.53 -9.88
C TRP A 28 -14.71 11.40 -8.92
N GLU A 29 -15.89 11.85 -9.33
CA GLU A 29 -16.82 12.61 -8.48
C GLU A 29 -17.27 11.81 -7.25
N ARG A 30 -17.55 10.51 -7.43
CA ARG A 30 -17.89 9.61 -6.32
C ARG A 30 -16.73 9.46 -5.34
N PHE A 31 -15.51 9.26 -5.84
CA PHE A 31 -14.32 9.20 -5.00
C PHE A 31 -14.15 10.47 -4.16
N GLN A 32 -14.26 11.65 -4.80
CA GLN A 32 -14.14 12.94 -4.11
C GLN A 32 -15.24 13.12 -3.04
N THR A 33 -16.47 12.72 -3.35
CA THR A 33 -17.60 12.78 -2.41
C THR A 33 -17.36 11.89 -1.19
N LEU A 34 -16.91 10.65 -1.38
CA LEU A 34 -16.58 9.72 -0.30
C LEU A 34 -15.45 10.26 0.58
N ALA A 35 -14.40 10.79 -0.05
CA ALA A 35 -13.28 11.39 0.66
C ALA A 35 -13.70 12.60 1.50
N PHE A 36 -14.58 13.46 0.98
CA PHE A 36 -15.12 14.60 1.70
C PHE A 36 -16.02 14.18 2.86
N GLN A 37 -16.98 13.30 2.62
CA GLN A 37 -17.91 12.80 3.65
C GLN A 37 -17.18 12.06 4.77
N GLY A 38 -16.18 11.26 4.42
CA GLY A 38 -15.36 10.50 5.37
C GLY A 38 -14.28 11.34 6.06
N GLY A 39 -14.09 12.61 5.70
CA GLY A 39 -13.04 13.46 6.26
C GLY A 39 -11.63 12.91 6.02
N TRP A 40 -11.39 12.33 4.85
CA TRP A 40 -10.13 11.65 4.55
C TRP A 40 -8.98 12.65 4.44
N SER A 41 -7.86 12.34 5.10
CA SER A 41 -6.59 13.05 4.86
C SER A 41 -6.04 12.73 3.47
N ASP A 42 -5.18 13.58 2.93
CA ASP A 42 -4.58 13.34 1.61
C ASP A 42 -3.79 12.03 1.57
N LYS A 43 -3.14 11.65 2.68
CA LYS A 43 -2.49 10.35 2.82
C LYS A 43 -3.47 9.18 2.65
N MET A 44 -4.68 9.31 3.19
CA MET A 44 -5.73 8.29 3.04
C MET A 44 -6.29 8.26 1.61
N LYS A 45 -6.52 9.45 1.02
CA LYS A 45 -6.96 9.54 -0.38
C LYS A 45 -5.94 8.89 -1.33
N VAL A 46 -4.63 9.11 -1.13
CA VAL A 46 -3.57 8.48 -1.94
C VAL A 46 -3.69 6.97 -1.84
N TYR A 47 -3.81 6.46 -0.61
CA TYR A 47 -3.90 5.04 -0.35
C TYR A 47 -5.11 4.41 -1.03
N GLU A 48 -6.31 4.96 -0.82
CA GLU A 48 -7.54 4.42 -1.39
C GLU A 48 -7.56 4.50 -2.92
N LEU A 49 -7.13 5.63 -3.49
CA LEU A 49 -7.07 5.81 -4.92
C LEU A 49 -6.09 4.83 -5.58
N ARG A 50 -4.91 4.62 -4.97
CA ARG A 50 -3.96 3.59 -5.43
C ARG A 50 -4.52 2.18 -5.31
N LEU A 51 -5.32 1.87 -4.30
CA LEU A 51 -5.95 0.54 -4.23
C LEU A 51 -6.87 0.27 -5.41
N LYS A 52 -7.58 1.29 -5.88
CA LYS A 52 -8.56 1.17 -6.98
C LYS A 52 -7.97 1.18 -8.38
N PHE A 53 -6.68 1.50 -8.54
CA PHE A 53 -6.04 1.49 -9.86
C PHE A 53 -5.57 0.10 -10.28
N SER A 54 -5.75 -0.20 -11.57
CA SER A 54 -5.19 -1.37 -12.24
C SER A 54 -3.66 -1.40 -12.15
N LYS A 55 -3.08 -2.58 -12.35
CA LYS A 55 -1.61 -2.73 -12.36
C LYS A 55 -1.01 -2.00 -13.56
N GLU A 56 -1.71 -2.04 -14.69
CA GLU A 56 -1.35 -1.42 -15.96
C GLU A 56 -1.32 0.10 -15.83
N PHE A 57 -2.35 0.70 -15.22
CA PHE A 57 -2.40 2.13 -14.92
C PHE A 57 -1.23 2.55 -14.01
N LYS A 58 -0.98 1.77 -12.96
CA LYS A 58 0.14 2.03 -12.04
C LYS A 58 1.48 2.01 -12.78
N VAL A 59 1.71 1.04 -13.65
CA VAL A 59 2.96 0.96 -14.45
C VAL A 59 3.07 2.12 -15.42
N LYS A 60 1.97 2.48 -16.10
CA LYS A 60 1.96 3.48 -17.17
C LYS A 60 2.05 4.92 -16.67
N TYR A 61 1.32 5.24 -15.61
CA TYR A 61 1.17 6.61 -15.10
C TYR A 61 1.78 6.76 -13.72
N CYS A 62 1.55 5.81 -12.81
CA CYS A 62 2.11 5.88 -11.47
C CYS A 62 3.55 5.33 -11.42
N LYS A 63 4.52 5.97 -12.11
CA LYS A 63 5.94 5.57 -12.31
C LYS A 63 6.77 5.19 -11.05
N SER A 64 6.17 5.01 -9.88
CA SER A 64 6.84 4.87 -8.60
C SER A 64 6.89 3.42 -8.10
N LYS A 65 8.10 3.02 -7.72
CA LYS A 65 8.40 1.93 -6.79
C LYS A 65 7.40 2.02 -5.61
N MET A 66 6.71 0.93 -5.25
CA MET A 66 5.76 0.97 -4.13
C MET A 66 6.38 1.68 -2.92
N SER A 67 5.65 2.62 -2.31
CA SER A 67 6.13 3.29 -1.10
C SER A 67 6.41 2.26 -0.02
N ASP A 68 7.28 2.54 0.95
CA ASP A 68 7.58 1.55 1.99
C ASP A 68 6.36 1.20 2.84
N SER A 69 5.47 2.17 3.06
CA SER A 69 4.14 1.93 3.63
C SER A 69 3.31 0.99 2.75
N GLU A 70 3.22 1.24 1.44
CA GLU A 70 2.47 0.38 0.52
C GLU A 70 3.05 -1.04 0.48
N LYS A 71 4.38 -1.19 0.44
CA LYS A 71 5.06 -2.49 0.55
C LYS A 71 4.66 -3.21 1.84
N TYR A 72 4.66 -2.52 2.98
CA TYR A 72 4.24 -3.10 4.26
C TYR A 72 2.78 -3.55 4.25
N TYR A 73 1.85 -2.70 3.81
CA TYR A 73 0.43 -3.00 3.87
C TYR A 73 0.03 -4.10 2.88
N THR A 74 0.68 -4.20 1.71
CA THR A 74 0.36 -5.15 0.64
C THR A 74 1.14 -6.47 0.72
N MET A 75 2.17 -6.55 1.56
CA MET A 75 3.03 -7.73 1.71
C MET A 75 2.23 -9.01 1.98
N LYS A 76 2.61 -10.10 1.31
CA LYS A 76 2.06 -11.45 1.51
C LYS A 76 3.20 -12.46 1.68
N GLN A 77 2.91 -13.59 2.31
CA GLN A 77 3.88 -14.68 2.40
C GLN A 77 4.22 -15.22 0.99
N ARG A 78 5.50 -15.36 0.66
CA ARG A 78 6.00 -15.99 -0.57
C ARG A 78 5.91 -17.52 -0.44
N LYS A 79 5.74 -18.23 -1.57
CA LYS A 79 5.59 -19.70 -1.55
C LYS A 79 6.78 -20.44 -0.92
N ALA A 80 8.00 -19.94 -1.14
CA ALA A 80 9.23 -20.58 -0.68
C ALA A 80 9.76 -20.05 0.67
N GLU A 81 9.11 -19.05 1.28
CA GLU A 81 9.62 -18.46 2.52
C GLU A 81 8.94 -19.10 3.74
N THR A 82 9.70 -19.35 4.80
CA THR A 82 9.13 -19.83 6.05
C THR A 82 8.33 -18.71 6.74
N PRO A 83 7.39 -19.04 7.65
CA PRO A 83 6.70 -18.03 8.44
C PRO A 83 7.64 -17.09 9.21
N LEU A 84 8.80 -17.61 9.64
CA LEU A 84 9.83 -16.83 10.33
C LEU A 84 10.53 -15.83 9.39
N ASP A 85 10.89 -16.27 8.17
CA ASP A 85 11.47 -15.38 7.16
C ASP A 85 10.49 -14.27 6.75
N PHE A 86 9.21 -14.63 6.64
CA PHE A 86 8.15 -13.65 6.38
C PHE A 86 8.03 -12.61 7.49
N LEU A 87 8.11 -13.04 8.76
CA LEU A 87 8.07 -12.13 9.90
C LEU A 87 9.21 -11.10 9.84
N TYR A 88 10.44 -11.55 9.60
CA TYR A 88 11.58 -10.64 9.48
C TYR A 88 11.43 -9.67 8.31
N ARG A 89 10.97 -10.16 7.15
CA ARG A 89 10.72 -9.32 5.98
C ARG A 89 9.63 -8.27 6.23
N LEU A 90 8.59 -8.62 6.98
CA LEU A 90 7.51 -7.71 7.36
C LEU A 90 7.96 -6.68 8.41
N ASN A 91 8.76 -7.09 9.39
CA ASN A 91 9.38 -6.18 10.37
C ASN A 91 10.25 -5.13 9.67
N ALA A 92 11.15 -5.56 8.78
CA ALA A 92 11.99 -4.65 7.99
C ALA A 92 11.18 -3.72 7.07
N ALA A 93 10.00 -4.13 6.63
CA ALA A 93 9.09 -3.24 5.88
C ALA A 93 8.38 -2.24 6.81
N ALA A 94 8.02 -2.65 8.03
CA ALA A 94 7.46 -1.76 9.03
C ALA A 94 8.46 -0.68 9.46
N ASP A 95 9.72 -1.06 9.67
CA ASP A 95 10.80 -0.14 10.03
C ASP A 95 11.04 0.91 8.94
N ARG A 96 11.14 0.48 7.67
CA ARG A 96 11.24 1.39 6.51
C ARG A 96 10.03 2.30 6.33
N ALA A 97 8.86 1.89 6.83
CA ALA A 97 7.62 2.66 6.76
C ALA A 97 7.35 3.55 8.00
N ASP A 98 8.31 3.66 8.93
CA ASP A 98 8.14 4.29 10.26
C ASP A 98 6.90 3.80 11.04
N ILE A 99 6.61 2.51 10.92
CA ILE A 99 5.53 1.88 11.66
C ILE A 99 6.11 1.44 12.99
N ARG A 100 5.92 2.23 14.05
CA ARG A 100 6.47 1.90 15.38
C ARG A 100 5.66 0.83 16.11
N TYR A 101 5.62 -0.39 15.55
CA TYR A 101 4.88 -1.54 16.07
C TYR A 101 5.36 -1.99 17.45
N LYS A 102 6.61 -1.71 17.80
CA LYS A 102 7.20 -2.01 19.12
C LYS A 102 6.77 -1.03 20.24
N LYS A 103 6.15 0.12 19.92
CA LYS A 103 5.92 1.20 20.90
C LYS A 103 4.71 1.00 21.82
N SER A 104 3.74 0.18 21.43
CA SER A 104 2.58 -0.09 22.28
C SER A 104 1.93 -1.41 21.94
N GLU A 105 1.20 -1.98 22.91
CA GLU A 105 0.44 -3.22 22.72
C GLU A 105 -0.49 -3.14 21.53
N ARG A 106 -1.30 -2.07 21.44
CA ARG A 106 -2.23 -1.87 20.31
C ARG A 106 -1.54 -1.91 18.94
N ARG A 107 -0.36 -1.29 18.81
CA ARG A 107 0.39 -1.28 17.53
C ARG A 107 1.02 -2.64 17.24
N ARG A 108 1.54 -3.32 18.27
CA ARG A 108 2.07 -4.68 18.16
C ARG A 108 0.99 -5.65 17.71
N GLU A 109 -0.19 -5.62 18.33
CA GLU A 109 -1.33 -6.45 17.94
C GLU A 109 -1.76 -6.23 16.50
N GLN A 110 -1.82 -4.97 16.04
CA GLN A 110 -2.17 -4.65 14.65
C GLN A 110 -1.14 -5.21 13.67
N HIS A 111 0.14 -5.14 14.02
CA HIS A 111 1.23 -5.70 13.24
C HIS A 111 1.16 -7.24 13.20
N VAL A 112 0.98 -7.90 14.35
CA VAL A 112 0.81 -9.36 14.43
C VAL A 112 -0.43 -9.80 13.65
N LYS A 113 -1.56 -9.11 13.79
CA LYS A 113 -2.78 -9.41 13.02
C LYS A 113 -2.53 -9.32 11.52
N ARG A 114 -1.70 -8.39 11.07
CA ARG A 114 -1.30 -8.26 9.66
C ARG A 114 -0.41 -9.42 9.23
N PHE A 115 0.61 -9.76 10.01
CA PHE A 115 1.44 -10.94 9.78
C PHE A 115 0.55 -12.18 9.62
N THR A 116 -0.30 -12.47 10.60
CA THR A 116 -1.18 -13.64 10.61
C THR A 116 -2.13 -13.66 9.42
N HIS A 117 -2.77 -12.54 9.10
CA HIS A 117 -3.68 -12.47 7.95
C HIS A 117 -2.99 -12.76 6.61
N ARG A 118 -1.68 -12.51 6.49
CA ARG A 118 -0.89 -12.61 5.26
C ARG A 118 -0.07 -13.91 5.12
N LEU A 119 -0.10 -14.78 6.13
CA LEU A 119 0.48 -16.12 6.08
C LEU A 119 -0.18 -17.01 5.01
N ALA A 120 0.48 -18.10 4.63
CA ALA A 120 -0.07 -19.15 3.77
C ALA A 120 -0.80 -20.22 4.60
N ASP A 121 -0.16 -20.73 5.66
CA ASP A 121 -0.66 -21.81 6.52
C ASP A 121 -1.91 -21.40 7.32
N SER A 122 -3.06 -22.02 7.02
CA SER A 122 -4.34 -21.76 7.67
C SER A 122 -4.42 -22.25 9.12
N GLN A 123 -3.74 -23.35 9.45
CA GLN A 123 -3.70 -23.89 10.81
C GLN A 123 -2.86 -23.01 11.72
N LEU A 124 -1.67 -22.59 11.25
CA LEU A 124 -0.84 -21.63 11.95
C LEU A 124 -1.58 -20.30 12.18
N LYS A 125 -2.36 -19.83 11.19
CA LYS A 125 -3.19 -18.64 11.36
C LYS A 125 -4.17 -18.74 12.52
N SER A 126 -4.81 -19.89 12.69
CA SER A 126 -5.79 -20.10 13.76
C SER A 126 -5.12 -20.00 15.13
N ILE A 127 -4.00 -20.70 15.29
CA ILE A 127 -3.23 -20.74 16.54
C ILE A 127 -2.69 -19.35 16.91
N LEU A 128 -2.14 -18.61 15.94
CA LEU A 128 -1.62 -17.27 16.21
C LEU A 128 -2.70 -16.23 16.50
N LYS A 129 -3.96 -16.46 16.09
CA LYS A 129 -5.08 -15.55 16.39
C LYS A 129 -5.61 -15.73 17.81
N SER A 130 -5.51 -16.93 18.39
CA SER A 130 -5.96 -17.19 19.75
C SER A 130 -4.94 -16.77 20.81
N GLN A 131 -3.71 -16.45 20.40
CA GLN A 131 -2.62 -16.09 21.30
C GLN A 131 -2.38 -14.58 21.35
N ARG A 132 -2.11 -14.05 22.55
CA ARG A 132 -1.60 -12.68 22.75
C ARG A 132 -0.09 -12.73 22.93
N PHE A 133 0.61 -11.79 22.30
CA PHE A 133 2.08 -11.68 22.35
C PHE A 133 2.48 -10.40 23.11
N LYS A 134 3.28 -10.56 24.16
CA LYS A 134 3.78 -9.43 24.98
C LYS A 134 4.95 -8.73 24.31
N SER A 135 5.71 -9.46 23.50
CA SER A 135 6.83 -8.96 22.70
C SER A 135 6.82 -9.53 21.28
N MET A 136 7.70 -9.04 20.42
CA MET A 136 7.93 -9.67 19.11
C MET A 136 8.77 -10.94 19.25
N ASP A 137 9.59 -11.03 20.30
CA ASP A 137 10.42 -12.18 20.61
C ASP A 137 9.55 -13.38 21.04
N ASP A 138 8.43 -13.14 21.72
CA ASP A 138 7.45 -14.19 22.06
C ASP A 138 6.89 -14.84 20.78
N LEU A 139 6.55 -14.02 19.78
CA LEU A 139 6.06 -14.51 18.49
C LEU A 139 7.15 -15.26 17.75
N GLU A 140 8.37 -14.72 17.74
CA GLU A 140 9.53 -15.35 17.13
C GLU A 140 9.83 -16.73 17.74
N TYR A 141 9.77 -16.84 19.06
CA TYR A 141 9.95 -18.07 19.81
C TYR A 141 8.92 -19.14 19.39
N VAL A 142 7.64 -18.79 19.33
CA VAL A 142 6.58 -19.71 18.88
C VAL A 142 6.82 -20.21 17.45
N LEU A 143 7.27 -19.32 16.55
CA LEU A 143 7.59 -19.70 15.18
C LEU A 143 8.83 -20.61 15.09
N LYS A 144 9.86 -20.36 15.91
CA LYS A 144 11.07 -21.20 16.01
C LYS A 144 10.75 -22.61 16.51
N GLN A 145 9.93 -22.73 17.57
CA GLN A 145 9.50 -24.02 18.10
C GLN A 145 8.80 -24.88 17.04
N ARG A 146 7.91 -24.27 16.25
CA ARG A 146 7.20 -24.99 15.20
C ARG A 146 8.09 -25.38 14.02
N LYS A 147 9.11 -24.57 13.70
CA LYS A 147 10.14 -24.93 12.72
C LYS A 147 10.92 -26.16 13.20
N MET A 148 11.34 -26.19 14.47
CA MET A 148 12.06 -27.32 15.04
C MET A 148 11.22 -28.60 15.03
N ILE A 149 9.96 -28.55 15.47
CA ILE A 149 9.05 -29.71 15.46
C ILE A 149 8.88 -30.25 14.03
N GLY A 150 8.64 -29.37 13.04
CA GLY A 150 8.49 -29.80 11.64
C GLY A 150 9.77 -30.43 11.04
N MET A 151 10.95 -29.95 11.47
CA MET A 151 12.24 -30.52 11.06
C MET A 151 12.52 -31.88 11.72
N MET A 152 12.08 -32.08 12.97
CA MET A 152 12.19 -33.37 13.66
C MET A 152 11.27 -34.42 13.00
N THR A 153 10.02 -34.07 12.70
CA THR A 153 9.07 -34.99 12.07
C THR A 153 9.42 -35.37 10.63
N ALA A 154 10.12 -34.48 9.91
CA ALA A 154 10.59 -34.75 8.54
C ALA A 154 11.87 -35.61 8.51
N LYS A 155 12.70 -35.55 9.57
CA LYS A 155 13.89 -36.42 9.72
C LYS A 155 13.53 -37.85 10.12
N THR A 156 12.48 -38.03 10.91
CA THR A 156 12.01 -39.38 11.32
C THR A 156 11.27 -40.14 10.21
N SER A 157 10.98 -39.50 9.06
CA SER A 157 10.36 -40.14 7.89
C SER A 157 11.35 -40.41 6.76
N GLY A 158 12.65 -40.20 6.99
CA GLY A 158 13.73 -40.59 6.07
C GLY A 158 14.24 -41.97 6.45
N ASP A 159 13.94 -42.95 5.59
CA ASP A 159 14.44 -44.32 5.60
C ASP A 159 15.96 -44.37 5.81
N GLU A 160 16.43 -44.94 6.92
CA GLU A 160 17.81 -45.39 7.08
C GLU A 160 17.82 -46.86 7.49
N SER A 161 18.03 -47.66 6.44
CA SER A 161 18.80 -48.89 6.45
C SER A 161 20.01 -48.78 7.37
N ASP A 162 20.13 -49.81 8.21
CA ASP A 162 21.29 -50.27 8.96
C ASP A 162 22.64 -49.99 8.27
N SER A 163 23.56 -49.33 8.98
CA SER A 163 24.95 -49.78 9.16
C SER A 163 25.76 -48.82 10.06
N ASP A 164 26.14 -49.37 11.21
CA ASP A 164 27.45 -49.29 11.87
C ASP A 164 28.01 -48.01 12.52
N GLU A 165 28.43 -48.28 13.75
CA GLU A 165 29.08 -47.45 14.75
C GLU A 165 30.42 -46.84 14.29
N ARG A 166 30.70 -45.62 14.75
CA ARG A 166 31.97 -45.33 15.44
C ARG A 166 31.90 -44.03 16.25
N HIS A 167 32.14 -44.20 17.55
CA HIS A 167 32.49 -43.17 18.50
C HIS A 167 33.78 -42.44 18.09
N VAL A 168 33.81 -41.11 18.25
CA VAL A 168 35.01 -40.37 18.66
C VAL A 168 34.56 -39.14 19.46
N VAL A 169 35.05 -39.07 20.69
CA VAL A 169 34.96 -37.95 21.62
C VAL A 169 36.15 -37.03 21.35
N PHE A 170 35.93 -35.72 21.26
CA PHE A 170 36.94 -34.66 21.42
C PHE A 170 36.20 -33.44 21.97
N GLU A 171 36.26 -33.22 23.29
CA GLU A 171 37.26 -32.45 24.05
C GLU A 171 37.15 -30.92 23.89
N ASP A 172 37.25 -30.33 25.07
CA ASP A 172 37.02 -28.97 25.54
C ASP A 172 37.91 -27.91 24.87
N GLU A 173 37.34 -26.75 24.54
CA GLU A 173 38.11 -25.51 24.64
C GLU A 173 37.19 -24.32 24.95
N THR A 174 37.40 -23.80 26.15
CA THR A 174 36.87 -22.59 26.75
C THR A 174 37.60 -21.37 26.18
N LEU A 175 36.87 -20.34 25.74
CA LEU A 175 37.44 -18.99 25.59
C LEU A 175 36.47 -17.93 26.12
N GLU A 176 36.85 -17.35 27.26
CA GLU A 176 36.30 -16.11 27.80
C GLU A 176 37.00 -14.86 27.23
N ILE A 177 36.18 -13.91 26.73
CA ILE A 177 36.06 -12.44 26.98
C ILE A 177 37.36 -11.60 27.16
N PRO A 178 37.47 -10.35 26.62
CA PRO A 178 36.89 -9.15 27.25
C PRO A 178 36.30 -8.07 26.29
N PRO A 179 35.55 -7.08 26.85
CA PRO A 179 34.83 -6.04 26.11
C PRO A 179 35.70 -4.79 25.84
N THR A 180 35.30 -3.94 24.89
CA THR A 180 35.81 -2.55 24.85
C THR A 180 34.72 -1.55 24.47
N GLN A 181 34.59 -0.60 25.39
CA GLN A 181 33.85 0.66 25.42
C GLN A 181 34.09 1.55 24.19
N GLU A 182 33.04 2.18 23.66
CA GLU A 182 32.72 3.61 23.83
C GLU A 182 33.31 4.49 22.70
N ASN A 183 32.44 5.04 21.86
CA ASN A 183 32.47 6.48 21.60
C ASN A 183 31.12 6.97 21.08
N VAL A 184 30.55 7.91 21.82
CA VAL A 184 29.41 8.74 21.43
C VAL A 184 29.97 9.99 20.77
N GLU A 185 29.58 10.27 19.52
CA GLU A 185 29.69 11.62 18.98
C GLU A 185 28.40 12.01 18.23
N PRO A 186 27.75 13.13 18.58
CA PRO A 186 26.46 13.51 18.05
C PRO A 186 26.62 14.25 16.72
N ARG A 187 26.22 13.62 15.61
CA ARG A 187 26.12 14.30 14.32
C ARG A 187 24.66 14.57 13.95
N GLU A 188 24.31 15.83 14.15
CA GLU A 188 23.52 16.72 13.28
C GLU A 188 22.26 16.14 12.62
N ALA A 189 21.12 16.79 12.92
CA ALA A 189 19.84 16.57 12.28
C ALA A 189 19.94 16.75 10.76
N LEU A 190 19.96 15.63 10.04
CA LEU A 190 19.84 15.59 8.58
C LEU A 190 18.38 15.88 8.17
N PRO A 191 18.14 16.67 7.12
CA PRO A 191 16.83 17.24 6.84
C PRO A 191 15.80 16.17 6.51
N GLU A 192 14.55 16.46 6.87
CA GLU A 192 13.34 15.74 6.48
C GLU A 192 13.21 15.68 4.95
N ASN A 193 13.95 14.79 4.29
CA ASN A 193 13.74 14.52 2.88
C ASN A 193 12.72 13.39 2.74
N GLN A 194 11.46 13.81 2.69
CA GLN A 194 10.41 13.30 1.80
C GLN A 194 10.53 11.81 1.45
N GLY A 195 9.85 10.98 2.24
CA GLY A 195 9.60 9.58 1.88
C GLY A 195 8.95 9.52 0.50
N LEU A 196 9.68 8.96 -0.46
CA LEU A 196 9.39 8.84 -1.89
C LEU A 196 8.07 8.07 -2.15
N GLY A 197 6.95 8.74 -1.94
CA GLY A 197 5.59 8.25 -2.21
C GLY A 197 4.84 9.29 -3.04
N MET A 198 4.08 8.83 -4.03
CA MET A 198 3.31 9.71 -4.91
C MET A 198 2.31 10.55 -4.11
N THR A 199 2.37 11.86 -4.27
CA THR A 199 1.48 12.84 -3.62
C THR A 199 0.07 12.79 -4.22
N MET A 200 -0.93 13.34 -3.51
CA MET A 200 -2.29 13.46 -4.07
C MET A 200 -2.34 14.29 -5.34
N GLU A 201 -1.50 15.32 -5.44
CA GLU A 201 -1.44 16.19 -6.62
C GLU A 201 -0.94 15.38 -7.82
N GLU A 202 0.17 14.67 -7.69
CA GLU A 202 0.70 13.80 -8.75
C GLU A 202 -0.30 12.71 -9.15
N LEU A 203 -0.99 12.10 -8.18
CA LEU A 203 -2.00 11.07 -8.46
C LEU A 203 -3.22 11.65 -9.20
N THR A 204 -3.65 12.84 -8.79
CA THR A 204 -4.75 13.56 -9.45
C THR A 204 -4.38 13.89 -10.89
N GLN A 205 -3.17 14.42 -11.13
CA GLN A 205 -2.70 14.70 -12.49
C GLN A 205 -2.69 13.46 -13.39
N HIS A 206 -2.36 12.28 -12.87
CA HIS A 206 -2.44 11.05 -13.65
C HIS A 206 -3.87 10.67 -14.05
N VAL A 207 -4.86 10.85 -13.16
CA VAL A 207 -6.28 10.63 -13.49
C VAL A 207 -6.75 11.65 -14.51
N LEU A 208 -6.44 12.94 -14.29
CA LEU A 208 -6.83 14.01 -15.20
C LEU A 208 -6.25 13.80 -16.59
N LYS A 209 -4.97 13.39 -16.70
CA LYS A 209 -4.33 13.06 -17.97
C LYS A 209 -5.06 11.94 -18.72
N VAL A 210 -5.59 10.95 -18.01
CA VAL A 210 -6.40 9.88 -18.62
C VAL A 210 -7.75 10.41 -19.10
N MET A 211 -8.36 11.34 -18.37
CA MET A 211 -9.60 12.01 -18.79
C MET A 211 -9.37 12.92 -20.01
N GLU A 212 -8.28 13.71 -20.03
CA GLU A 212 -7.90 14.62 -21.12
C GLU A 212 -7.68 13.89 -22.45
N ASN A 213 -7.00 12.74 -22.41
CA ASN A 213 -6.81 11.87 -23.58
C ASN A 213 -8.14 11.35 -24.19
N SER A 214 -9.25 11.55 -23.50
CA SER A 214 -10.60 11.15 -23.92
C SER A 214 -11.50 12.35 -24.21
N GLY A 215 -10.92 13.54 -24.37
CA GLY A 215 -11.64 14.78 -24.71
C GLY A 215 -12.25 15.51 -23.51
N TRP A 216 -11.86 15.16 -22.28
CA TRP A 216 -12.26 15.92 -21.11
C TRP A 216 -11.50 17.25 -21.04
N ASN A 217 -12.23 18.35 -20.98
CA ASN A 217 -11.67 19.63 -20.61
C ASN A 217 -11.89 19.84 -19.11
N LYS A 218 -10.79 20.06 -18.37
CA LYS A 218 -10.85 20.39 -16.96
C LYS A 218 -11.78 21.59 -16.77
N PRO A 219 -12.82 21.51 -15.90
CA PRO A 219 -13.61 22.67 -15.54
C PRO A 219 -12.70 23.65 -14.78
N GLY A 220 -12.10 24.58 -15.53
CA GLY A 220 -11.36 25.72 -14.99
C GLY A 220 -12.16 26.97 -15.30
N HIS A 221 -12.39 27.79 -14.27
CA HIS A 221 -12.86 29.18 -14.29
C HIS A 221 -13.45 29.64 -15.62
N MET A 222 -14.76 29.93 -15.62
CA MET A 222 -15.43 30.60 -16.75
C MET A 222 -14.62 31.83 -17.20
N ALA A 223 -13.76 31.64 -18.20
CA ALA A 223 -13.28 32.73 -19.02
C ALA A 223 -14.49 33.11 -19.85
N HIS A 224 -15.10 34.24 -19.49
CA HIS A 224 -16.11 34.89 -20.30
C HIS A 224 -15.57 35.03 -21.73
N GLN A 225 -15.95 34.12 -22.62
CA GLN A 225 -15.93 34.41 -24.04
C GLN A 225 -17.10 35.38 -24.29
N GLY A 226 -16.82 36.67 -24.09
CA GLY A 226 -17.62 37.72 -24.68
C GLY A 226 -17.56 37.59 -26.19
N LYS A 227 -18.61 37.04 -26.80
CA LYS A 227 -18.88 37.23 -28.22
C LYS A 227 -19.81 38.43 -28.36
N THR A 228 -19.22 39.63 -28.40
CA THR A 228 -19.82 40.77 -29.11
C THR A 228 -19.56 40.57 -30.60
N HIS A 229 -20.56 40.12 -31.34
CA HIS A 229 -20.65 40.41 -32.77
C HIS A 229 -21.63 41.57 -32.95
N GLN A 230 -21.05 42.75 -33.20
CA GLN A 230 -21.74 43.96 -33.61
C GLN A 230 -22.36 43.77 -35.00
N SER A 231 -23.55 44.34 -35.16
CA SER A 231 -24.24 44.57 -36.42
C SER A 231 -23.51 45.58 -37.31
N ASN A 232 -23.68 45.45 -38.63
CA ASN A 232 -23.81 46.51 -39.66
C ASN A 232 -23.75 45.78 -41.01
N GLY A 233 -24.50 46.08 -42.07
CA GLY A 233 -25.53 47.06 -42.40
C GLY A 233 -26.04 46.71 -43.81
N HIS A 234 -27.22 47.20 -44.18
CA HIS A 234 -27.84 47.04 -45.51
C HIS A 234 -27.14 47.96 -46.55
N PRO A 235 -27.32 47.75 -47.88
CA PRO A 235 -28.43 48.42 -48.56
C PRO A 235 -29.08 47.69 -49.77
N GLU A 236 -30.34 48.09 -49.99
CA GLU A 236 -31.11 48.34 -51.23
C GLU A 236 -31.31 47.30 -52.38
N SER A 237 -32.60 47.12 -52.71
CA SER A 237 -33.21 46.45 -53.88
C SER A 237 -33.09 47.28 -55.18
N PRO A 238 -33.51 46.77 -56.38
CA PRO A 238 -34.94 46.88 -56.77
C PRO A 238 -35.49 45.81 -57.77
N SER A 239 -36.81 45.90 -58.01
CA SER A 239 -37.62 45.36 -59.15
C SER A 239 -38.07 43.90 -59.07
N GLN A 240 -39.30 43.50 -59.40
CA GLN A 240 -40.49 44.18 -59.95
C GLN A 240 -41.74 43.29 -59.71
N ARG A 241 -42.87 43.92 -59.39
CA ARG A 241 -44.27 43.41 -59.46
C ARG A 241 -44.75 43.51 -60.94
N PRO A 242 -46.03 43.24 -61.31
CA PRO A 242 -47.12 42.44 -60.71
C PRO A 242 -47.86 41.56 -61.77
N SER A 243 -48.95 40.89 -61.39
CA SER A 243 -50.26 40.86 -62.10
C SER A 243 -51.26 40.15 -61.18
N LEU A 244 -52.21 40.89 -60.59
CA LEU A 244 -53.63 41.03 -60.99
C LEU A 244 -54.44 39.73 -60.79
#